data_AF-A0A147DM78-F1
#
_entry.id   AF-A0A147DM78-F1
#
_cell.length_a   1.000
_cell.length_b   1.000
_cell.length_c   1.000
_cell.angle_alpha   90.00
_cell.angle_beta   90.00
_cell.angle_gamma   90.00
#
_symmetry.space_group_name_H-M   'P 1'
#
loop_
_entity.id
_entity.type
_entity.pdbx_description
1 polymer ?
#
loop_
_entity_poly.entity_id
_entity_poly.type
_entity_poly.pdbx_seq_one_letter_code
_entity_poly.pdbx_strand_id
1 'polypeptide(L)'
;MLRLTKRLVAASIWGPGAIGKNDDRVRGLLRVALPALDIALVLFGVGGFLSGIPALRDVFDPLYAELWSAALGAAALGCLVGLAFPAHLWRVERTGKAVLAAMLTVYGGALIWAGIATDDLGRSAVGFIPLALVPVLVWRILDVTKDAQRNGWRGAPR
;
A
#
# COMPACT_ATOMS: atom_id res chain seq x y z
N MET A 1 -25.96 16.53 -4.97
CA MET A 1 -24.81 16.07 -4.15
C MET A 1 -25.16 14.90 -3.23
N LEU A 2 -26.16 14.99 -2.33
CA LEU A 2 -26.50 13.92 -1.36
C LEU A 2 -26.68 12.50 -1.96
N ARG A 3 -27.27 12.38 -3.16
CA ARG A 3 -27.45 11.08 -3.86
C ARG A 3 -26.14 10.48 -4.35
N LEU A 4 -25.19 11.31 -4.76
CA LEU A 4 -23.89 10.86 -5.27
C LEU A 4 -23.03 10.33 -4.11
N THR A 5 -23.01 11.06 -2.99
CA THR A 5 -22.28 10.68 -1.78
C THR A 5 -22.78 9.34 -1.22
N LYS A 6 -24.12 9.15 -1.16
CA LYS A 6 -24.70 7.86 -0.73
C LYS A 6 -24.30 6.70 -1.65
N ARG A 7 -24.25 6.93 -2.97
CA ARG A 7 -23.83 5.93 -3.95
C ARG A 7 -22.34 5.57 -3.80
N LEU A 8 -21.49 6.58 -3.61
CA LEU A 8 -20.05 6.37 -3.41
C LEU A 8 -19.76 5.61 -2.12
N VAL A 9 -20.41 5.97 -1.01
CA VAL A 9 -20.27 5.26 0.26
C VAL A 9 -20.74 3.81 0.12
N ALA A 10 -21.90 3.58 -0.51
CA ALA A 10 -22.43 2.22 -0.72
C ALA A 10 -21.53 1.36 -1.61
N ALA A 11 -20.84 1.95 -2.59
CA ALA A 11 -19.89 1.27 -3.46
C ALA A 11 -18.50 1.10 -2.83
N SER A 12 -18.24 1.75 -1.69
CA SER A 12 -16.93 1.72 -1.04
C SER A 12 -16.80 0.60 -0.01
N ILE A 13 -15.57 0.29 0.41
CA ILE A 13 -15.30 -0.67 1.49
C ILE A 13 -15.93 -0.29 2.84
N TRP A 14 -16.24 1.01 3.03
CA TRP A 14 -16.94 1.53 4.20
C TRP A 14 -18.47 1.41 4.09
N GLY A 15 -18.98 1.01 2.93
CA GLY A 15 -20.41 0.79 2.70
C GLY A 15 -20.98 -0.34 3.57
N PRO A 16 -22.29 -0.28 3.90
CA PRO A 16 -22.96 -1.37 4.60
C PRO A 16 -22.94 -2.64 3.73
N GLY A 17 -22.50 -3.76 4.29
CA GLY A 17 -22.41 -5.05 3.58
C GLY A 17 -21.22 -5.22 2.64
N ALA A 18 -20.31 -4.24 2.55
CA ALA A 18 -19.12 -4.33 1.70
C ALA A 18 -18.12 -5.42 2.14
N ILE A 19 -18.15 -5.82 3.41
CA ILE A 19 -17.34 -6.89 3.98
C ILE A 19 -18.29 -7.99 4.43
N GLY A 20 -18.08 -9.21 3.91
CA GLY A 20 -18.89 -10.37 4.24
C GLY A 20 -18.77 -10.76 5.72
N LYS A 21 -19.77 -11.49 6.24
CA LYS A 21 -19.76 -11.97 7.64
C LYS A 21 -18.55 -12.88 7.93
N ASN A 22 -18.08 -13.62 6.94
CA ASN A 22 -16.92 -14.50 7.07
C ASN A 22 -15.60 -13.73 7.26
N ASP A 23 -15.56 -12.46 6.87
CA ASP A 23 -14.37 -11.59 6.91
C ASP A 23 -14.46 -10.53 8.02
N ASP A 24 -15.40 -10.68 8.94
CA ASP A 24 -15.63 -9.72 10.03
C ASP A 24 -14.38 -9.52 10.90
N ARG A 25 -13.61 -10.60 11.11
CA ARG A 25 -12.34 -10.59 11.87
C ARG A 25 -11.27 -9.67 11.29
N VAL A 26 -11.30 -9.42 9.97
CA VAL A 26 -10.34 -8.52 9.29
C VAL A 26 -10.97 -7.17 8.96
N ARG A 27 -12.19 -6.88 9.41
CA ARG A 27 -12.89 -5.62 9.11
C ARG A 27 -12.08 -4.38 9.50
N GLY A 28 -11.50 -4.37 10.69
CA GLY A 28 -10.68 -3.24 11.16
C GLY A 28 -9.40 -3.08 10.33
N LEU A 29 -8.80 -4.20 9.93
CA LEU A 29 -7.62 -4.22 9.07
C LEU A 29 -7.93 -3.61 7.69
N LEU A 30 -9.04 -4.03 7.08
CA LEU A 30 -9.46 -3.56 5.76
C LEU A 30 -9.95 -2.11 5.74
N ARG A 31 -10.66 -1.66 6.78
CA ARG A 31 -11.28 -0.31 6.82
C ARG A 31 -10.43 0.78 7.45
N VAL A 32 -9.42 0.41 8.24
CA VAL A 32 -8.63 1.37 9.03
C VAL A 32 -7.14 1.18 8.79
N ALA A 33 -6.60 0.00 9.07
CA ALA A 33 -5.15 -0.20 9.06
C ALA A 33 -4.55 -0.15 7.65
N LEU A 34 -5.13 -0.85 6.66
CA LEU A 34 -4.65 -0.82 5.27
C LEU A 34 -4.80 0.58 4.64
N PRO A 35 -5.94 1.28 4.78
CA PRO A 35 -6.04 2.67 4.32
C PRO A 35 -5.02 3.58 5.00
N ALA A 36 -4.79 3.43 6.32
CA ALA A 36 -3.80 4.22 7.04
C ALA A 36 -2.37 3.95 6.54
N LEU A 37 -2.04 2.68 6.26
CA LEU A 37 -0.78 2.28 5.65
C LEU A 37 -0.61 2.93 4.27
N ASP A 38 -1.62 2.86 3.41
CA ASP A 38 -1.55 3.46 2.07
C ASP A 38 -1.42 4.99 2.15
N ILE A 39 -2.13 5.64 3.07
CA ILE A 39 -1.98 7.08 3.33
C ILE A 39 -0.55 7.40 3.79
N ALA A 40 0.01 6.63 4.72
CA ALA A 40 1.38 6.83 5.18
C ALA A 40 2.40 6.69 4.04
N LEU A 41 2.21 5.70 3.15
CA LEU A 41 3.06 5.51 1.98
C LEU A 41 2.88 6.62 0.93
N VAL A 42 1.67 7.15 0.74
CA VAL A 42 1.44 8.34 -0.10
C VAL A 42 2.22 9.52 0.46
N LEU A 43 2.07 9.81 1.76
CA LEU A 43 2.76 10.92 2.42
C LEU A 43 4.28 10.75 2.36
N PHE A 44 4.76 9.52 2.54
CA PHE A 44 6.18 9.19 2.39
C PHE A 44 6.69 9.43 0.97
N GLY A 45 5.96 8.97 -0.06
CA GLY A 45 6.33 9.20 -1.46
C GLY A 45 6.32 10.68 -1.85
N VAL A 46 5.31 11.44 -1.41
CA VAL A 46 5.23 12.89 -1.64
C VAL A 46 6.35 13.62 -0.93
N GLY A 47 6.60 13.32 0.35
CA GLY A 47 7.71 13.92 1.11
C GLY A 47 9.07 13.59 0.48
N GLY A 48 9.27 12.33 0.07
CA GLY A 48 10.49 11.89 -0.61
C GLY A 48 10.71 12.54 -1.97
N PHE A 49 9.64 12.82 -2.72
CA PHE A 49 9.73 13.57 -3.98
C PHE A 49 10.09 15.05 -3.74
N LEU A 50 9.46 15.69 -2.76
CA LEU A 50 9.65 17.12 -2.51
C LEU A 50 10.97 17.46 -1.81
N SER A 51 11.43 16.61 -0.89
CA SER A 51 12.61 16.87 -0.06
C SER A 51 13.80 15.96 -0.39
N GLY A 52 13.58 14.92 -1.19
CA GLY A 52 14.53 13.83 -1.38
C GLY A 52 14.54 12.87 -0.19
N ILE A 53 15.05 11.67 -0.43
CA ILE A 53 15.32 10.68 0.62
C ILE A 53 16.84 10.50 0.67
N PRO A 54 17.53 10.98 1.72
CA PRO A 54 18.99 10.87 1.84
C PRO A 54 19.45 9.42 1.64
N ALA A 55 18.71 8.48 2.22
CA ALA A 55 19.02 7.07 2.12
C ALA A 55 19.06 6.51 0.69
N LEU A 56 18.23 7.04 -0.23
CA LEU A 56 18.26 6.67 -1.64
C LEU A 56 19.32 7.46 -2.41
N ARG A 57 19.53 8.73 -2.09
CA ARG A 57 20.54 9.58 -2.75
C ARG A 57 21.98 9.11 -2.51
N ASP A 58 22.23 8.45 -1.38
CA ASP A 58 23.55 7.88 -1.09
C ASP A 58 23.87 6.65 -1.97
N VAL A 59 22.84 5.99 -2.51
CA VAL A 59 22.97 4.74 -3.26
C VAL A 59 22.66 4.93 -4.74
N PHE A 60 21.80 5.89 -5.08
CA PHE A 60 21.28 6.13 -6.41
C PHE A 60 21.38 7.61 -6.79
N ASP A 61 21.31 7.88 -8.09
CA ASP A 61 21.25 9.24 -8.63
C ASP A 61 20.05 10.05 -8.06
N PRO A 62 20.17 11.38 -7.85
CA PRO A 62 19.09 12.20 -7.31
C PRO A 62 17.78 12.12 -8.11
N LEU A 63 17.86 12.10 -9.46
CA LEU A 63 16.67 12.00 -10.30
C LEU A 63 15.99 10.64 -10.11
N TYR A 64 16.78 9.57 -9.96
CA TYR A 64 16.25 8.25 -9.64
C TYR A 64 15.52 8.24 -8.30
N ALA A 65 16.10 8.83 -7.25
CA ALA A 65 15.49 8.89 -5.92
C ALA A 65 14.15 9.66 -5.92
N GLU A 66 14.06 10.74 -6.68
CA GLU A 66 12.83 11.54 -6.83
C GLU A 66 11.75 10.76 -7.59
N LEU A 67 12.08 10.20 -8.77
CA LEU A 67 11.14 9.39 -9.54
C LEU A 67 10.68 8.14 -8.78
N TRP A 68 11.58 7.51 -8.03
CA TRP A 68 11.25 6.39 -7.16
C TRP A 68 10.23 6.79 -6.08
N SER A 69 10.43 7.94 -5.43
CA SER A 69 9.52 8.45 -4.41
C SER A 69 8.14 8.81 -4.98
N ALA A 70 8.12 9.46 -6.15
CA ALA A 70 6.88 9.76 -6.86
C ALA A 70 6.13 8.48 -7.27
N ALA A 71 6.85 7.47 -7.79
CA ALA A 71 6.27 6.19 -8.17
C ALA A 71 5.69 5.45 -6.96
N LEU A 72 6.37 5.48 -5.80
CA LEU A 72 5.88 4.89 -4.56
C LEU A 72 4.58 5.57 -4.12
N GLY A 73 4.56 6.91 -4.10
CA GLY A 73 3.39 7.68 -3.74
C GLY A 73 2.20 7.43 -4.69
N ALA A 74 2.45 7.39 -5.99
CA ALA A 74 1.43 7.10 -7.00
C ALA A 74 0.87 5.67 -6.86
N ALA A 75 1.74 4.68 -6.64
CA ALA A 75 1.33 3.29 -6.42
C ALA A 75 0.49 3.15 -5.13
N ALA A 76 0.88 3.82 -4.05
CA ALA A 76 0.14 3.86 -2.79
C ALA A 76 -1.23 4.55 -2.94
N LEU A 77 -1.31 5.64 -3.69
CA LEU A 77 -2.57 6.30 -3.99
C LEU A 77 -3.49 5.38 -4.81
N GLY A 78 -2.93 4.70 -5.82
CA GLY A 78 -3.66 3.69 -6.59
C GLY A 78 -4.18 2.55 -5.72
N CYS A 79 -3.38 2.09 -4.75
CA CYS A 79 -3.80 1.09 -3.76
C CYS A 79 -4.94 1.60 -2.89
N LEU A 80 -4.85 2.83 -2.37
CA LEU A 80 -5.88 3.43 -1.53
C LEU A 80 -7.21 3.52 -2.26
N VAL A 81 -7.19 3.98 -3.52
CA VAL A 81 -8.40 4.06 -4.36
C VAL A 81 -8.91 2.67 -4.72
N GLY A 82 -8.01 1.72 -5.01
CA GLY A 82 -8.35 0.34 -5.29
C GLY A 82 -9.04 -0.36 -4.11
N LEU A 83 -8.49 -0.19 -2.92
CA LEU A 83 -9.03 -0.68 -1.66
C LEU A 83 -10.35 -0.01 -1.31
N ALA A 84 -10.48 1.29 -1.59
CA ALA A 84 -11.73 2.03 -1.38
C ALA A 84 -12.86 1.48 -2.25
N PHE A 85 -12.59 1.07 -3.50
CA PHE A 85 -13.60 0.60 -4.47
C PHE A 85 -13.27 -0.79 -5.05
N PRO A 86 -13.26 -1.84 -4.22
CA PRO A 86 -12.64 -3.10 -4.60
C PRO A 86 -13.44 -3.86 -5.68
N ALA A 87 -14.77 -3.68 -5.73
CA ALA A 87 -15.64 -4.25 -6.78
C ALA A 87 -15.21 -3.90 -8.21
N HIS A 88 -14.58 -2.74 -8.40
CA HIS A 88 -14.18 -2.26 -9.72
C HIS A 88 -12.66 -2.19 -9.88
N LEU A 89 -11.93 -1.93 -8.79
CA LEU A 89 -10.52 -1.56 -8.83
C LEU A 89 -9.60 -2.54 -8.10
N TRP A 90 -10.07 -3.76 -7.77
CA TRP A 90 -9.24 -4.78 -7.11
C TRP A 90 -7.94 -5.11 -7.88
N ARG A 91 -7.95 -5.01 -9.22
CA ARG A 91 -6.73 -5.23 -10.04
C ARG A 91 -5.71 -4.12 -9.82
N VAL A 92 -6.18 -2.89 -9.66
CA VAL A 92 -5.33 -1.73 -9.36
C VAL A 92 -4.71 -1.89 -7.99
N GLU A 93 -5.53 -2.27 -6.99
CA GLU A 93 -5.02 -2.57 -5.64
C GLU A 93 -3.99 -3.69 -5.70
N ARG A 94 -4.31 -4.83 -6.31
CA ARG A 94 -3.42 -6.00 -6.38
C ARG A 94 -2.07 -5.65 -7.01
N THR A 95 -2.09 -5.02 -8.18
CA THR A 95 -0.86 -4.67 -8.89
C THR A 95 -0.09 -3.60 -8.15
N GLY A 96 -0.77 -2.59 -7.60
CA GLY A 96 -0.14 -1.54 -6.79
C GLY A 96 0.54 -2.12 -5.55
N LYS A 97 -0.10 -3.03 -4.82
CA LYS A 97 0.49 -3.70 -3.64
C LYS A 97 1.70 -4.53 -4.02
N ALA A 98 1.68 -5.19 -5.18
CA ALA A 98 2.84 -5.94 -5.70
C ALA A 98 4.01 -5.01 -6.01
N VAL A 99 3.74 -3.88 -6.67
CA VAL A 99 4.74 -2.84 -6.94
C VAL A 99 5.30 -2.27 -5.62
N LEU A 100 4.44 -1.90 -4.66
CA LEU A 100 4.86 -1.41 -3.35
C LEU A 100 5.71 -2.44 -2.60
N ALA A 101 5.34 -3.73 -2.63
CA ALA A 101 6.12 -4.78 -1.99
C ALA A 101 7.53 -4.86 -2.57
N ALA A 102 7.66 -4.83 -3.91
CA ALA A 102 8.96 -4.81 -4.57
C ALA A 102 9.76 -3.54 -4.21
N MET A 103 9.13 -2.36 -4.24
CA MET A 103 9.79 -1.10 -3.92
C MET A 103 10.24 -1.02 -2.46
N LEU A 104 9.42 -1.45 -1.51
CA LEU A 104 9.79 -1.49 -0.09
C LEU A 104 10.90 -2.51 0.18
N THR A 105 10.95 -3.60 -0.59
CA THR A 105 12.04 -4.58 -0.52
C THR A 105 13.36 -3.95 -0.95
N VAL A 106 13.38 -3.27 -2.10
CA VAL A 106 14.57 -2.56 -2.60
C VAL A 106 14.99 -1.45 -1.62
N TYR A 107 14.05 -0.66 -1.13
CA TYR A 107 14.34 0.44 -0.21
C TYR A 107 14.87 -0.05 1.14
N GLY A 108 14.23 -1.05 1.75
CA GLY A 108 14.70 -1.65 3.00
C GLY A 108 16.07 -2.31 2.86
N GLY A 109 16.29 -3.02 1.74
CA GLY A 109 17.59 -3.59 1.41
C GLY A 109 18.68 -2.53 1.24
N ALA A 110 18.38 -1.41 0.56
CA ALA A 110 19.31 -0.31 0.39
C ALA A 110 19.68 0.36 1.74
N LEU A 111 18.72 0.52 2.65
CA LEU A 111 18.96 1.05 3.99
C LEU A 111 19.88 0.14 4.81
N ILE A 112 19.61 -1.17 4.80
CA ILE A 112 20.43 -2.18 5.49
C ILE A 112 21.84 -2.21 4.89
N TRP A 113 21.94 -2.24 3.56
CA TRP A 113 23.22 -2.24 2.87
C TRP A 113 24.04 -0.99 3.20
N ALA A 114 23.43 0.19 3.09
CA ALA A 114 24.12 1.44 3.37
C ALA A 114 24.56 1.54 4.84
N GLY A 115 23.73 1.11 5.78
CA GLY A 115 24.11 1.07 7.20
C GLY A 115 25.26 0.10 7.48
N ILE A 116 25.30 -1.08 6.84
CA ILE A 116 26.45 -1.99 6.93
C ILE A 116 27.71 -1.36 6.32
N ALA A 117 27.58 -0.73 5.15
CA ALA A 117 28.71 -0.13 4.43
C ALA A 117 29.33 1.07 5.17
N THR A 118 28.54 1.79 5.97
CA THR A 118 28.99 2.97 6.74
C THR A 118 29.16 2.72 8.24
N ASP A 119 29.06 1.47 8.70
CA ASP A 119 29.06 1.09 10.13
C ASP A 119 27.98 1.85 10.97
N ASP A 120 26.85 2.18 10.34
CA ASP A 120 25.69 2.81 10.97
C ASP A 120 24.58 1.75 11.16
N LEU A 121 24.63 1.07 12.31
CA LEU A 121 23.62 0.07 12.67
C LEU A 121 22.23 0.67 12.88
N GLY A 122 22.12 1.97 13.19
CA GLY A 122 20.84 2.67 13.34
C GLY A 122 20.11 2.74 11.99
N ARG A 123 20.82 3.13 10.93
CA ARG A 123 20.30 3.12 9.56
C ARG A 123 19.88 1.72 9.11
N SER A 124 20.67 0.71 9.46
CA SER A 124 20.32 -0.69 9.17
C SER A 124 19.05 -1.14 9.88
N ALA A 125 18.88 -0.79 11.16
CA ALA A 125 17.68 -1.12 11.93
C ALA A 125 16.41 -0.52 11.30
N VAL A 126 16.48 0.73 10.82
CA VAL A 126 15.35 1.39 10.13
C VAL A 126 14.96 0.67 8.84
N GLY A 127 15.93 0.06 8.13
CA GLY A 127 15.66 -0.71 6.90
C GLY A 127 14.78 -1.94 7.11
N PHE A 128 14.71 -2.50 8.33
CA PHE A 128 13.79 -3.60 8.62
C PHE A 128 12.32 -3.17 8.70
N ILE A 129 12.02 -1.89 8.93
CA ILE A 129 10.64 -1.38 8.97
C ILE A 129 9.92 -1.58 7.63
N PRO A 130 10.42 -1.09 6.48
CA PRO A 130 9.77 -1.33 5.19
C PRO A 130 9.73 -2.82 4.84
N LEU A 131 10.73 -3.62 5.24
CA LEU A 131 10.71 -5.08 5.03
C LEU A 131 9.61 -5.78 5.83
N ALA A 132 9.37 -5.35 7.07
CA ALA A 132 8.31 -5.90 7.91
C ALA A 132 6.90 -5.64 7.34
N LEU A 133 6.74 -4.64 6.47
CA LEU A 133 5.48 -4.36 5.77
C LEU A 133 5.25 -5.28 4.57
N VAL A 134 6.30 -5.85 3.98
CA VAL A 134 6.20 -6.71 2.79
C VAL A 134 5.28 -7.91 3.02
N PRO A 135 5.37 -8.69 4.13
CA PRO A 135 4.43 -9.77 4.41
C PRO A 135 2.97 -9.32 4.45
N VAL A 136 2.68 -8.11 4.96
CA VAL A 136 1.31 -7.57 5.01
C VAL A 136 0.80 -7.26 3.61
N LEU A 137 1.64 -6.69 2.74
CA LEU A 137 1.31 -6.43 1.34
C LEU A 137 1.09 -7.74 0.58
N VAL A 138 1.96 -8.72 0.76
CA VAL A 138 1.84 -10.06 0.14
C VAL A 138 0.57 -10.76 0.59
N TRP A 139 0.29 -10.75 1.90
CA TRP A 139 -0.97 -11.28 2.43
C TRP A 139 -2.18 -10.62 1.74
N ARG A 140 -2.17 -9.29 1.59
CA ARG A 140 -3.27 -8.57 0.93
C ARG A 140 -3.39 -8.90 -0.55
N ILE A 141 -2.29 -9.07 -1.28
CA ILE A 141 -2.28 -9.51 -2.69
C ILE A 141 -2.97 -10.88 -2.84
N LEU A 142 -2.69 -11.80 -1.92
CA LEU A 142 -3.30 -13.14 -1.92
C LEU A 142 -4.78 -13.07 -1.54
N ASP A 143 -5.11 -12.28 -0.52
CA ASP A 143 -6.47 -12.07 -0.03
C ASP A 143 -7.37 -11.45 -1.11
N VAL A 144 -6.93 -10.35 -1.74
CA VAL A 144 -7.71 -9.66 -2.78
C VAL A 144 -7.95 -10.53 -4.00
N THR A 145 -7.00 -11.41 -4.32
CA THR A 145 -7.10 -12.36 -5.44
C THR A 145 -8.08 -13.49 -5.11
N LYS A 146 -8.01 -14.03 -3.90
CA LYS A 146 -8.93 -15.08 -3.42
C LYS A 146 -10.36 -14.54 -3.35
N ASP A 147 -10.55 -13.33 -2.83
CA ASP A 147 -11.88 -12.73 -2.71
C ASP A 147 -12.48 -12.38 -4.09
N ALA A 148 -11.64 -11.89 -5.01
CA ALA A 148 -12.06 -11.68 -6.40
C ALA A 148 -12.52 -12.99 -7.08
N GLN A 149 -11.84 -14.10 -6.82
CA GLN A 149 -12.21 -15.41 -7.40
C GLN A 149 -13.46 -16.01 -6.75
N ARG A 150 -13.62 -15.87 -5.42
CA ARG A 150 -14.72 -16.47 -4.66
C ARG A 150 -16.01 -15.68 -4.77
N ASN A 151 -15.91 -14.37 -4.58
CA ASN A 151 -17.07 -13.50 -4.38
C ASN A 151 -17.23 -12.47 -5.50
N GLY A 152 -16.28 -12.37 -6.44
CA GLY A 152 -16.29 -11.33 -7.47
C GLY A 152 -16.33 -9.92 -6.89
N TRP A 153 -15.89 -9.74 -5.63
CA TRP A 153 -16.05 -8.53 -4.83
C TRP A 153 -17.50 -8.02 -4.69
N ARG A 154 -18.47 -8.89 -4.92
CA ARG A 154 -19.89 -8.67 -4.60
C ARG A 154 -20.14 -9.40 -3.28
N GLY A 155 -20.21 -8.65 -2.18
CA GLY A 155 -20.46 -9.24 -0.86
C GLY A 155 -21.72 -10.11 -0.88
N ALA A 156 -21.52 -11.44 -0.80
CA ALA A 156 -22.52 -12.51 -0.90
C ALA A 156 -23.43 -12.49 -2.17
N PRO A 157 -23.85 -13.66 -2.68
CA PRO A 157 -24.94 -13.72 -3.64
C PRO A 157 -26.19 -13.10 -2.99
N ARG A 158 -26.87 -12.22 -3.73
CA ARG A 158 -28.19 -11.73 -3.36
C ARG A 158 -29.18 -12.88 -3.25
#